data_AF-D6PJ18-F1
#
_entry.id   AF-D6PJ18-F1
#
_cell.length_a   1.000
_cell.length_b   1.000
_cell.length_c   1.000
_cell.angle_alpha   90.00
_cell.angle_beta   90.00
_cell.angle_gamma   90.00
#
_symmetry.space_group_name_H-M   'P 1'
#
loop_
_entity.id
_entity.type
_entity.pdbx_description
1 polymer ?
#
loop_
_entity_poly.entity_id
_entity_poly.type
_entity_poly.pdbx_seq_one_letter_code
_entity_poly.pdbx_strand_id
1 'polypeptide(L)'
;MLKAEKWEATKKAKRQQLKARKKLRRENEKALQNATDLANGKPAHVSTPITEEELAEIQRKRKENKVEQERQYLEKSANSFSIIIDCLWEQHHSERDIKSLAQQILFTYGINRRSPNPSAIYITGVGPQLRAQLQKIGCSDWVGFHLFDEDFSQMPQFYSQPNELTREMSSKGHISISGSSREDVEKSYFDQLPKQHRELVYLSSDASEVLDDLDARCAYVIGGIVDRNRLKGITHKKATEQGIRTVKLPIKNHLQLTATHVLTVNHCVELLLQKETQGNTDTAWKDALNIVIPQRKVTEHQSRAKRRLNNRSREQEQEQEQEQEQEQEQEQEQEQEQEQEQEQEQEQEQEQEQEQ
;
A
#
# COMPACT_ATOMS: atom_id res chain seq x y z
N MET A 1 36.72 -0.76 -1.10
CA MET A 1 36.50 -0.85 -2.56
C MET A 1 36.26 -2.28 -3.04
N LEU A 2 37.13 -3.26 -2.71
CA LEU A 2 37.02 -4.68 -3.12
C LEU A 2 35.67 -5.39 -2.89
N LYS A 3 34.94 -5.11 -1.80
CA LYS A 3 33.61 -5.72 -1.54
C LYS A 3 32.52 -5.21 -2.49
N ALA A 4 32.55 -3.93 -2.86
CA ALA A 4 31.57 -3.33 -3.76
C ALA A 4 31.80 -3.80 -5.21
N GLU A 5 33.06 -3.92 -5.61
CA GLU A 5 33.45 -4.45 -6.93
C GLU A 5 33.09 -5.93 -7.10
N LYS A 6 33.34 -6.76 -6.07
CA LYS A 6 32.90 -8.17 -6.07
C LYS A 6 31.38 -8.29 -6.15
N TRP A 7 30.64 -7.41 -5.48
CA TRP A 7 29.17 -7.39 -5.51
C TRP A 7 28.62 -7.00 -6.90
N GLU A 8 29.16 -5.94 -7.53
CA GLU A 8 28.79 -5.54 -8.89
C GLU A 8 29.16 -6.59 -9.94
N ALA A 9 30.33 -7.22 -9.83
CA ALA A 9 30.74 -8.32 -10.69
C ALA A 9 29.78 -9.52 -10.61
N THR A 10 29.39 -9.90 -9.38
CA THR A 10 28.43 -11.00 -9.14
C THR A 10 27.05 -10.67 -9.72
N LYS A 11 26.58 -9.43 -9.55
CA LYS A 11 25.31 -8.94 -10.08
C LYS A 11 25.30 -8.92 -11.62
N LYS A 12 26.39 -8.49 -12.24
CA LYS A 12 26.59 -8.50 -13.70
C LYS A 12 26.59 -9.93 -14.25
N ALA A 13 27.32 -10.84 -13.61
CA ALA A 13 27.36 -12.26 -13.98
C ALA A 13 25.97 -12.92 -13.89
N LYS A 14 25.23 -12.67 -12.79
CA LYS A 14 23.87 -13.20 -12.62
C LYS A 14 22.90 -12.65 -13.68
N ARG A 15 23.03 -11.37 -14.06
CA ARG A 15 22.24 -10.76 -15.15
C ARG A 15 22.56 -11.37 -16.51
N GLN A 16 23.83 -11.66 -16.79
CA GLN A 16 24.27 -12.32 -18.02
C GLN A 16 23.76 -13.77 -18.10
N GLN A 17 23.90 -14.54 -17.02
CA GLN A 17 23.36 -15.90 -16.92
C GLN A 17 21.84 -15.93 -17.13
N LEU A 18 21.11 -14.98 -16.53
CA LEU A 18 19.66 -14.89 -16.72
C LEU A 18 19.28 -14.56 -18.17
N LYS A 19 20.04 -13.66 -18.83
CA LYS A 19 19.84 -13.34 -20.26
C LYS A 19 20.11 -14.56 -21.14
N ALA A 20 21.21 -15.27 -20.91
CA ALA A 20 21.56 -16.49 -21.64
C ALA A 20 20.48 -17.57 -21.48
N ARG A 21 20.02 -17.81 -20.24
CA ARG A 21 18.94 -18.77 -19.96
C ARG A 21 17.63 -18.41 -20.66
N LYS A 22 17.25 -17.13 -20.67
CA LYS A 22 16.05 -16.66 -21.40
C LYS A 22 16.19 -16.83 -22.91
N LYS A 23 17.40 -16.59 -23.47
CA LYS A 23 17.68 -16.80 -24.89
C LYS A 23 17.55 -18.28 -25.27
N LEU A 24 18.23 -19.16 -24.52
CA LEU A 24 18.16 -20.61 -24.72
C LEU A 24 16.73 -21.14 -24.59
N ARG A 25 15.95 -20.66 -23.61
CA ARG A 25 14.54 -21.07 -23.46
C ARG A 25 13.71 -20.71 -24.69
N ARG A 26 13.88 -19.50 -25.23
CA ARG A 26 13.18 -19.06 -26.46
C ARG A 26 13.61 -19.86 -27.68
N GLU A 27 14.90 -20.20 -27.79
CA GLU A 27 15.42 -21.03 -28.87
C GLU A 27 14.84 -22.46 -28.79
N ASN A 28 14.79 -23.04 -27.59
CA ASN A 28 14.18 -24.35 -27.36
C ASN A 28 12.66 -24.34 -27.61
N GLU A 29 11.93 -23.32 -27.14
CA GLU A 29 10.49 -23.14 -27.41
C GLU A 29 10.22 -23.06 -28.92
N LYS A 30 11.03 -22.28 -29.66
CA LYS A 30 10.94 -22.19 -31.13
C LYS A 30 11.26 -23.52 -31.80
N ALA A 31 12.30 -24.22 -31.36
CA ALA A 31 12.69 -25.51 -31.92
C ALA A 31 11.59 -26.57 -31.69
N LEU A 32 11.00 -26.60 -30.50
CA LEU A 32 9.90 -27.51 -30.16
C LEU A 32 8.64 -27.21 -30.97
N GLN A 33 8.30 -25.92 -31.13
CA GLN A 33 7.18 -25.50 -31.97
C GLN A 33 7.40 -25.91 -33.43
N ASN A 34 8.58 -25.64 -33.98
CA ASN A 34 8.94 -26.05 -35.34
C ASN A 34 8.85 -27.58 -35.52
N ALA A 35 9.36 -28.36 -34.57
CA ALA A 35 9.26 -29.83 -34.60
C ALA A 35 7.81 -30.32 -34.55
N THR A 36 6.96 -29.64 -33.77
CA THR A 36 5.52 -29.93 -33.66
C THR A 36 4.78 -29.61 -34.96
N ASP A 37 5.10 -28.49 -35.61
CA ASP A 37 4.50 -28.11 -36.89
C ASP A 37 4.92 -29.07 -38.02
N LEU A 38 6.19 -29.50 -38.06
CA LEU A 38 6.70 -30.54 -38.96
C LEU A 38 5.99 -31.89 -38.76
N ALA A 39 5.77 -32.32 -37.52
CA ALA A 39 5.06 -33.56 -37.19
C ALA A 39 3.58 -33.53 -37.64
N ASN A 40 2.97 -32.34 -37.67
CA ASN A 40 1.60 -32.13 -38.12
C ASN A 40 1.47 -31.92 -39.64
N GLY A 41 2.52 -32.19 -40.42
CA GLY A 41 2.52 -32.04 -41.88
C GLY A 41 2.47 -30.59 -42.37
N LYS A 42 2.66 -29.60 -41.49
CA LYS A 42 2.82 -28.21 -41.90
C LYS A 42 4.25 -28.04 -42.42
N PRO A 43 4.46 -27.34 -43.56
CA PRO A 43 5.80 -27.04 -44.02
C PRO A 43 6.56 -26.32 -42.91
N ALA A 44 7.85 -26.67 -42.73
CA ALA A 44 8.71 -25.95 -41.81
C ALA A 44 8.56 -24.46 -42.10
N HIS A 45 8.17 -23.67 -41.11
CA HIS A 45 8.03 -22.23 -41.25
C HIS A 45 9.43 -21.65 -41.50
N VAL A 46 9.87 -21.63 -42.76
CA VAL A 46 10.99 -20.83 -43.20
C VAL A 46 10.54 -19.41 -42.93
N SER A 47 10.96 -18.85 -41.80
CA SER A 47 10.81 -17.42 -41.55
C SER A 47 11.53 -16.76 -42.72
N THR A 48 10.78 -16.27 -43.69
CA THR A 48 11.31 -15.32 -44.66
C THR A 48 11.98 -14.20 -43.84
N PRO A 49 13.22 -13.82 -44.19
CA PRO A 49 13.86 -12.68 -43.56
C PRO A 49 12.93 -11.47 -43.77
N ILE A 50 12.49 -10.87 -42.67
CA ILE A 50 11.69 -9.64 -42.69
C ILE A 50 12.49 -8.60 -43.48
N THR A 51 11.89 -8.01 -44.51
CA THR A 51 12.57 -6.98 -45.31
C THR A 51 12.86 -5.74 -44.46
N GLU A 52 13.81 -4.90 -44.87
CA GLU A 52 14.07 -3.65 -44.16
C GLU A 52 12.84 -2.75 -44.09
N GLU A 53 12.02 -2.76 -45.15
CA GLU A 53 10.76 -2.02 -45.25
C GLU A 53 9.70 -2.59 -44.29
N GLU A 54 9.52 -3.91 -44.23
CA GLU A 54 8.62 -4.56 -43.28
C GLU A 54 9.05 -4.32 -41.82
N LEU A 55 10.36 -4.32 -41.55
CA LEU A 55 10.90 -4.00 -40.22
C LEU A 55 10.62 -2.55 -39.84
N ALA A 56 10.80 -1.60 -40.76
CA ALA A 56 10.49 -0.19 -40.55
C ALA A 56 8.98 0.01 -40.29
N GLU A 57 8.12 -0.68 -41.03
CA GLU A 57 6.67 -0.64 -40.83
C GLU A 57 6.24 -1.19 -39.46
N ILE A 58 6.83 -2.33 -39.04
CA ILE A 58 6.59 -2.91 -37.72
C ILE A 58 7.02 -1.92 -36.62
N GLN A 59 8.15 -1.24 -36.79
CA GLN A 59 8.64 -0.25 -35.83
C GLN A 59 7.71 0.98 -35.78
N ARG A 60 7.22 1.46 -36.94
CA ARG A 60 6.26 2.56 -37.03
C ARG A 60 4.96 2.23 -36.29
N LYS A 61 4.33 1.09 -36.62
CA LYS A 61 3.11 0.63 -35.95
C LYS A 61 3.30 0.45 -34.44
N ARG A 62 4.45 -0.04 -34.00
CA ARG A 62 4.76 -0.14 -32.56
C ARG A 62 4.83 1.23 -31.88
N LYS A 63 5.42 2.23 -32.55
CA LYS A 63 5.49 3.60 -32.05
C LYS A 63 4.09 4.21 -31.96
N GLU A 64 3.28 4.09 -33.01
CA GLU A 64 1.90 4.58 -33.05
C GLU A 64 1.03 3.94 -31.96
N ASN A 65 1.06 2.60 -31.85
CA ASN A 65 0.33 1.88 -30.81
C ASN A 65 0.76 2.28 -29.40
N LYS A 66 2.05 2.57 -29.19
CA LYS A 66 2.55 3.05 -27.90
C LYS A 66 1.98 4.43 -27.56
N VAL A 67 1.99 5.36 -28.52
CA VAL A 67 1.43 6.71 -28.35
C VAL A 67 -0.06 6.65 -28.04
N GLU A 68 -0.82 5.83 -28.78
CA GLU A 68 -2.26 5.68 -28.54
C GLU A 68 -2.56 5.06 -27.17
N GLN A 69 -1.77 4.07 -26.74
CA GLN A 69 -1.88 3.50 -25.38
C GLN A 69 -1.58 4.53 -24.29
N GLU A 70 -0.58 5.40 -24.49
CA GLU A 70 -0.26 6.48 -23.55
C GLU A 70 -1.37 7.53 -23.53
N ARG A 71 -1.93 7.90 -24.69
CA ARG A 71 -3.07 8.82 -24.81
C ARG A 71 -4.29 8.30 -24.05
N GLN A 72 -4.69 7.05 -24.28
CA GLN A 72 -5.81 6.42 -23.58
C GLN A 72 -5.57 6.32 -22.07
N TYR A 73 -4.34 6.02 -21.66
CA TYR A 73 -3.97 5.98 -20.24
C TYR A 73 -4.11 7.35 -19.58
N LEU A 74 -3.64 8.41 -20.22
CA LEU A 74 -3.75 9.79 -19.73
C LEU A 74 -5.21 10.24 -19.66
N GLU A 75 -5.99 9.95 -20.70
CA GLU A 75 -7.43 10.26 -20.75
C GLU A 75 -8.20 9.59 -19.61
N LYS A 76 -7.92 8.31 -19.32
CA LYS A 76 -8.50 7.62 -18.16
C LYS A 76 -8.06 8.25 -16.84
N SER A 77 -6.76 8.57 -16.72
CA SER A 77 -6.18 9.16 -15.51
C SER A 77 -6.79 10.51 -15.17
N ALA A 78 -7.10 11.33 -16.18
CA ALA A 78 -7.70 12.65 -16.03
C ALA A 78 -9.19 12.62 -15.67
N ASN A 79 -9.89 11.52 -15.97
CA ASN A 79 -11.32 11.35 -15.69
C ASN A 79 -11.59 10.61 -14.37
N SER A 80 -10.55 10.28 -13.61
CA SER A 80 -10.62 9.69 -12.26
C SER A 80 -10.39 10.77 -11.20
N PHE A 81 -10.53 10.41 -9.92
CA PHE A 81 -9.95 11.22 -8.84
C PHE A 81 -8.43 11.33 -9.01
N SER A 82 -7.83 12.35 -8.40
CA SER A 82 -6.37 12.53 -8.37
C SER A 82 -5.78 12.06 -7.04
N ILE A 83 -4.51 11.67 -7.06
CA ILE A 83 -3.76 11.30 -5.85
C ILE A 83 -2.55 12.22 -5.70
N ILE A 84 -2.38 12.76 -4.51
CA ILE A 84 -1.22 13.59 -4.14
C ILE A 84 -0.40 12.82 -3.11
N ILE A 85 0.90 12.66 -3.35
CA ILE A 85 1.88 12.13 -2.40
C ILE A 85 2.65 13.32 -1.83
N ASP A 86 2.30 13.70 -0.60
CA ASP A 86 2.90 14.81 0.13
C ASP A 86 4.27 14.43 0.70
N CYS A 87 5.35 14.80 0.03
CA CYS A 87 6.73 14.47 0.40
C CYS A 87 7.45 15.55 1.23
N LEU A 88 6.73 16.53 1.81
CA LEU A 88 7.30 17.65 2.59
C LEU A 88 7.89 17.24 3.96
N TRP A 89 8.29 15.98 4.11
CA TRP A 89 8.70 15.35 5.36
C TRP A 89 10.18 14.91 5.36
N GLU A 90 10.97 15.34 4.38
CA GLU A 90 12.37 14.89 4.21
C GLU A 90 13.21 15.09 5.48
N GLN A 91 12.98 16.17 6.23
CA GLN A 91 13.63 16.45 7.52
C GLN A 91 13.37 15.39 8.60
N HIS A 92 12.33 14.56 8.44
CA HIS A 92 11.97 13.49 9.36
C HIS A 92 12.45 12.10 8.90
N HIS A 93 13.06 12.01 7.72
CA HIS A 93 13.57 10.75 7.15
C HIS A 93 15.08 10.60 7.38
N SER A 94 15.49 9.38 7.71
CA SER A 94 16.86 8.96 7.47
C SER A 94 17.10 8.68 5.98
N GLU A 95 18.35 8.56 5.55
CA GLU A 95 18.65 8.13 4.16
C GLU A 95 18.01 6.79 3.79
N ARG A 96 17.85 5.88 4.77
CA ARG A 96 17.19 4.60 4.56
C ARG A 96 15.69 4.78 4.31
N ASP A 97 15.07 5.73 5.02
CA ASP A 97 13.66 6.06 4.86
C ASP A 97 13.42 6.73 3.51
N ILE A 98 14.30 7.65 3.07
CA ILE A 98 14.24 8.25 1.72
C ILE A 98 14.34 7.20 0.62
N LYS A 99 15.27 6.25 0.71
CA LYS A 99 15.38 5.14 -0.24
C LYS A 99 14.12 4.26 -0.25
N SER A 100 13.54 4.03 0.93
CA SER A 100 12.28 3.28 1.06
C SER A 100 11.11 4.03 0.43
N LEU A 101 10.99 5.34 0.66
CA LEU A 101 9.96 6.19 0.07
C LEU A 101 10.05 6.21 -1.45
N ALA A 102 11.24 6.41 -2.02
CA ALA A 102 11.48 6.37 -3.46
C ALA A 102 11.05 5.03 -4.08
N GLN A 103 11.28 3.92 -3.37
CA GLN A 103 10.83 2.61 -3.80
C GLN A 103 9.30 2.45 -3.65
N GLN A 104 8.68 2.96 -2.59
CA GLN A 104 7.22 2.97 -2.52
C GLN A 104 6.60 3.76 -3.68
N ILE A 105 7.17 4.90 -4.06
CA ILE A 105 6.77 5.69 -5.24
C ILE A 105 6.96 4.90 -6.54
N LEU A 106 8.07 4.18 -6.72
CA LEU A 106 8.29 3.30 -7.87
C LEU A 106 7.23 2.19 -7.97
N PHE A 107 6.89 1.58 -6.84
CA PHE A 107 5.82 0.59 -6.80
C PHE A 107 4.47 1.21 -7.15
N THR A 108 4.16 2.40 -6.62
CA THR A 108 2.97 3.17 -6.98
C THR A 108 2.88 3.40 -8.49
N TYR A 109 3.97 3.78 -9.16
CA TYR A 109 3.99 3.90 -10.63
C TYR A 109 3.62 2.59 -11.32
N GLY A 110 4.24 1.48 -10.90
CA GLY A 110 3.92 0.16 -11.45
C GLY A 110 2.45 -0.23 -11.23
N ILE A 111 1.90 0.04 -10.05
CA ILE A 111 0.50 -0.26 -9.70
C ILE A 111 -0.43 0.56 -10.58
N ASN A 112 -0.25 1.89 -10.65
CA ASN A 112 -1.10 2.77 -11.42
C ASN A 112 -1.08 2.42 -12.93
N ARG A 113 0.10 2.10 -13.48
CA ARG A 113 0.26 1.66 -14.89
C ARG A 113 -0.49 0.38 -15.24
N ARG A 114 -0.76 -0.49 -14.26
CA ARG A 114 -1.52 -1.74 -14.45
C ARG A 114 -2.97 -1.62 -14.00
N SER A 115 -3.37 -0.49 -13.41
CA SER A 115 -4.75 -0.28 -12.98
C SER A 115 -5.66 -0.20 -14.20
N PRO A 116 -6.82 -0.87 -14.20
CA PRO A 116 -7.83 -0.67 -15.23
C PRO A 116 -8.39 0.76 -15.21
N ASN A 117 -8.44 1.36 -14.01
CA ASN A 117 -8.82 2.74 -13.73
C ASN A 117 -7.62 3.47 -13.11
N PRO A 118 -6.67 3.98 -13.92
CA PRO A 118 -5.55 4.76 -13.41
C PRO A 118 -5.99 6.14 -12.95
N SER A 119 -5.18 6.77 -12.10
CA SER A 119 -5.39 8.12 -11.59
C SER A 119 -4.20 9.02 -11.95
N ALA A 120 -4.40 10.32 -12.08
CA ALA A 120 -3.30 11.28 -12.14
C ALA A 120 -2.60 11.37 -10.77
N ILE A 121 -1.28 11.15 -10.73
CA ILE A 121 -0.50 11.11 -9.48
C ILE A 121 0.48 12.28 -9.43
N TYR A 122 0.39 13.06 -8.35
CA TYR A 122 1.23 14.20 -8.07
C TYR A 122 2.14 13.87 -6.89
N ILE A 123 3.44 14.14 -7.03
CA ILE A 123 4.44 13.98 -5.98
C ILE A 123 4.95 15.38 -5.65
N THR A 124 4.65 15.87 -4.46
CA THR A 124 4.81 17.28 -4.09
C THR A 124 5.74 17.43 -2.91
N GLY A 125 6.34 18.59 -2.70
CA GLY A 125 7.29 18.81 -1.61
C GLY A 125 8.56 17.97 -1.75
N VAL A 126 8.99 17.69 -2.99
CA VAL A 126 10.13 16.80 -3.25
C VAL A 126 11.44 17.48 -2.84
N GLY A 127 11.97 17.09 -1.68
CA GLY A 127 13.28 17.53 -1.23
C GLY A 127 14.46 17.00 -2.07
N PRO A 128 15.66 17.56 -1.89
CA PRO A 128 16.83 17.24 -2.71
C PRO A 128 17.28 15.77 -2.59
N GLN A 129 17.18 15.15 -1.41
CA GLN A 129 17.59 13.75 -1.25
C GLN A 129 16.61 12.81 -1.95
N LEU A 130 15.30 13.06 -1.81
CA LEU A 130 14.28 12.27 -2.50
C LEU A 130 14.41 12.45 -4.02
N ARG A 131 14.57 13.69 -4.51
CA ARG A 131 14.80 14.00 -5.93
C ARG A 131 15.95 13.18 -6.51
N ALA A 132 17.08 13.11 -5.81
CA ALA A 132 18.23 12.33 -6.24
C ALA A 132 17.95 10.82 -6.32
N GLN A 133 17.05 10.27 -5.47
CA GLN A 133 16.64 8.86 -5.59
C GLN A 133 15.64 8.65 -6.74
N LEU A 134 14.68 9.56 -6.92
CA LEU A 134 13.68 9.49 -7.99
C LEU A 134 14.33 9.56 -9.38
N GLN A 135 15.35 10.41 -9.56
CA GLN A 135 16.14 10.46 -10.79
C GLN A 135 16.85 9.14 -11.10
N LYS A 136 17.41 8.47 -10.08
CA LYS A 136 18.10 7.17 -10.26
C LYS A 136 17.18 6.05 -10.74
N ILE A 137 15.89 6.13 -10.42
CA ILE A 137 14.88 5.15 -10.85
C ILE A 137 14.20 5.55 -12.17
N GLY A 138 14.61 6.67 -12.77
CA GLY A 138 14.13 7.12 -14.08
C GLY A 138 12.71 7.68 -14.06
N CYS A 139 12.33 8.43 -13.02
CA CYS A 139 10.99 9.01 -12.90
C CYS A 139 10.65 10.05 -13.97
N SER A 140 11.65 10.67 -14.61
CA SER A 140 11.47 11.75 -15.58
C SER A 140 10.65 11.36 -16.81
N ASP A 141 10.57 10.06 -17.14
CA ASP A 141 9.85 9.57 -18.31
C ASP A 141 8.45 9.02 -17.97
N TRP A 142 8.02 9.07 -16.71
CA TRP A 142 6.80 8.42 -16.27
C TRP A 142 5.54 9.16 -16.74
N VAL A 143 4.66 8.43 -17.42
CA VAL A 143 3.40 8.98 -17.92
C VAL A 143 2.35 9.00 -16.80
N GLY A 144 1.65 10.14 -16.66
CA GLY A 144 0.61 10.36 -15.63
C GLY A 144 1.15 10.54 -14.21
N PHE A 145 2.44 10.83 -14.07
CA PHE A 145 3.10 11.15 -12.80
C PHE A 145 3.75 12.53 -12.91
N HIS A 146 3.49 13.39 -11.94
CA HIS A 146 3.92 14.78 -11.95
C HIS A 146 4.72 15.09 -10.69
N LEU A 147 5.92 15.66 -10.82
CA LEU A 147 6.83 15.91 -9.70
C LEU A 147 7.01 17.42 -9.48
N PHE A 148 6.88 17.86 -8.23
CA PHE A 148 7.00 19.25 -7.83
C PHE A 148 7.86 19.38 -6.57
N ASP A 149 8.69 20.42 -6.52
CA ASP A 149 9.47 20.73 -5.33
C ASP A 149 8.61 21.44 -4.26
N GLU A 150 7.54 22.11 -4.71
CA GLU A 150 6.62 22.90 -3.92
C GLU A 150 5.58 22.04 -3.17
N ASP A 151 5.08 22.56 -2.05
CA ASP A 151 3.95 21.95 -1.33
C ASP A 151 2.70 21.96 -2.21
N PHE A 152 1.85 20.94 -2.06
CA PHE A 152 0.60 20.86 -2.83
C PHE A 152 -0.34 22.04 -2.54
N SER A 153 -0.18 22.69 -1.37
CA SER A 153 -0.92 23.89 -0.99
C SER A 153 -0.65 25.10 -1.89
N GLN A 154 0.45 25.07 -2.65
CA GLN A 154 0.85 26.14 -3.56
C GLN A 154 0.38 25.92 -4.99
N MET A 155 -0.35 24.83 -5.26
CA MET A 155 -0.76 24.42 -6.60
C MET A 155 -2.14 24.96 -6.96
N PRO A 156 -2.25 25.91 -7.90
CA PRO A 156 -3.51 26.60 -8.20
C PRO A 156 -4.63 25.65 -8.68
N GLN A 157 -4.27 24.53 -9.31
CA GLN A 157 -5.22 23.56 -9.84
C GLN A 157 -6.02 22.80 -8.78
N PHE A 158 -5.61 22.87 -7.50
CA PHE A 158 -6.31 22.21 -6.39
C PHE A 158 -7.15 23.17 -5.54
N TYR A 159 -7.15 24.48 -5.84
CA TYR A 159 -7.94 25.48 -5.13
C TYR A 159 -8.92 26.18 -6.08
N SER A 160 -10.19 26.22 -5.69
CA SER A 160 -11.32 26.65 -6.51
C SER A 160 -11.46 28.18 -6.71
N GLN A 161 -10.51 28.98 -6.20
CA GLN A 161 -10.47 30.43 -6.39
C GLN A 161 -9.10 30.87 -6.94
N PRO A 162 -8.99 31.26 -8.23
CA PRO A 162 -7.76 31.81 -8.77
C PRO A 162 -7.56 33.25 -8.26
N ASN A 163 -6.77 33.43 -7.20
CA ASN A 163 -6.35 34.77 -6.78
C ASN A 163 -5.25 35.28 -7.73
N GLU A 164 -5.16 36.59 -7.98
CA GLU A 164 -4.32 37.21 -9.02
C GLU A 164 -2.85 36.73 -9.06
N LEU A 165 -2.26 36.33 -7.93
CA LEU A 165 -0.92 35.70 -7.87
C LEU A 165 -0.80 34.41 -8.72
N THR A 166 -1.86 33.62 -8.83
CA THR A 166 -1.86 32.32 -9.54
C THR A 166 -1.82 32.47 -11.07
N ARG A 167 -2.27 33.62 -11.59
CA ARG A 167 -2.16 33.97 -13.03
C ARG A 167 -0.72 34.25 -13.43
N GLU A 168 0.08 34.89 -12.57
CA GLU A 168 1.50 35.13 -12.84
C GLU A 168 2.35 33.86 -12.68
N MET A 169 2.03 32.98 -11.72
CA MET A 169 2.80 31.76 -11.45
C MET A 169 2.61 30.68 -12.53
N SER A 170 1.44 30.60 -13.17
CA SER A 170 1.18 29.71 -14.30
C SER A 170 2.09 30.00 -15.51
N SER A 171 2.68 31.20 -15.57
CA SER A 171 3.63 31.59 -16.64
C SER A 171 5.08 31.20 -16.36
N LYS A 172 5.44 30.76 -15.14
CA LYS A 172 6.84 30.57 -14.69
C LYS A 172 7.20 29.16 -14.24
N GLY A 173 6.25 28.22 -14.17
CA GLY A 173 6.46 26.88 -13.60
C GLY A 173 6.85 25.76 -14.55
N HIS A 174 7.10 26.01 -15.85
CA HIS A 174 7.43 24.93 -16.79
C HIS A 174 8.95 24.82 -16.96
N ILE A 175 9.57 23.85 -16.28
CA ILE A 175 10.94 23.41 -16.61
C ILE A 175 10.86 22.62 -17.92
N SER A 176 11.21 23.28 -19.01
CA SER A 176 11.41 22.70 -20.33
C SER A 176 12.58 21.71 -20.32
N ILE A 177 12.32 20.45 -20.62
CA ILE A 177 13.35 19.46 -21.01
C ILE A 177 12.99 18.96 -22.40
N SER A 178 13.77 19.42 -23.36
CA SER A 178 13.57 19.41 -24.81
C SER A 178 13.20 18.05 -25.44
N GLY A 179 12.14 18.06 -26.25
CA GLY A 179 11.97 17.10 -27.35
C GLY A 179 10.59 17.18 -28.00
N SER A 180 10.46 17.99 -29.05
CA SER A 180 9.24 18.22 -29.82
C SER A 180 8.56 16.91 -30.27
N SER A 181 7.40 16.62 -29.65
CA SER A 181 6.30 15.69 -30.01
C SER A 181 5.56 15.20 -28.76
N ARG A 182 6.22 15.19 -27.59
CA ARG A 182 5.63 14.81 -26.30
C ARG A 182 5.11 16.02 -25.52
N GLU A 183 5.78 17.16 -25.65
CA GLU A 183 5.40 18.44 -25.04
C GLU A 183 4.00 18.89 -25.47
N ASP A 184 3.62 18.70 -26.73
CA ASP A 184 2.29 19.08 -27.23
C ASP A 184 1.18 18.21 -26.65
N VAL A 185 1.46 16.92 -26.39
CA VAL A 185 0.51 15.98 -25.77
C VAL A 185 0.35 16.27 -24.28
N GLU A 186 1.45 16.54 -23.56
CA GLU A 186 1.40 16.91 -22.14
C GLU A 186 0.77 18.29 -21.94
N LYS A 187 1.06 19.27 -22.80
CA LYS A 187 0.46 20.61 -22.74
C LYS A 187 -1.03 20.57 -23.06
N SER A 188 -1.44 19.80 -24.08
CA SER A 188 -2.85 19.51 -24.35
C SER A 188 -3.53 18.78 -23.19
N TYR A 189 -2.81 17.90 -22.48
CA TYR A 189 -3.30 17.24 -21.27
C TYR A 189 -3.51 18.24 -20.13
N PHE A 190 -2.58 19.17 -19.87
CA PHE A 190 -2.75 20.20 -18.84
C PHE A 190 -3.83 21.25 -19.20
N ASP A 191 -4.01 21.57 -20.48
CA ASP A 191 -5.07 22.47 -20.96
C ASP A 191 -6.47 21.80 -20.95
N GLN A 192 -6.50 20.46 -21.02
CA GLN A 192 -7.72 19.64 -20.94
C GLN A 192 -7.94 19.01 -19.56
N LEU A 193 -6.97 19.14 -18.64
CA LEU A 193 -7.11 18.68 -17.26
C LEU A 193 -8.35 19.35 -16.74
N PRO A 194 -9.36 18.57 -16.37
CA PRO A 194 -10.61 19.19 -16.05
C PRO A 194 -10.42 20.11 -14.85
N LYS A 195 -11.12 21.25 -14.86
CA LYS A 195 -11.26 22.19 -13.72
C LYS A 195 -11.97 21.53 -12.51
N GLN A 196 -11.77 20.24 -12.26
CA GLN A 196 -12.70 19.34 -11.59
C GLN A 196 -12.36 19.01 -10.14
N HIS A 197 -11.10 19.13 -9.70
CA HIS A 197 -10.79 18.88 -8.28
C HIS A 197 -11.28 20.06 -7.45
N ARG A 198 -12.49 19.91 -6.89
CA ARG A 198 -13.15 20.94 -6.08
C ARG A 198 -12.82 20.81 -4.60
N GLU A 199 -12.26 19.67 -4.19
CA GLU A 199 -12.01 19.33 -2.79
C GLU A 199 -10.70 18.57 -2.63
N LEU A 200 -9.88 19.01 -1.68
CA LEU A 200 -8.73 18.28 -1.16
C LEU A 200 -9.16 17.45 0.05
N VAL A 201 -8.80 16.17 0.06
CA VAL A 201 -9.10 15.25 1.17
C VAL A 201 -7.81 14.57 1.61
N TYR A 202 -7.36 14.82 2.84
CA TYR A 202 -6.13 14.24 3.36
C TYR A 202 -6.40 12.91 4.08
N LEU A 203 -5.80 11.83 3.59
CA LEU A 203 -5.88 10.51 4.19
C LEU A 203 -4.94 10.40 5.40
N SER A 204 -5.50 10.19 6.58
CA SER A 204 -4.74 9.98 7.81
C SER A 204 -5.37 8.92 8.70
N SER A 205 -4.55 8.04 9.28
CA SER A 205 -5.00 7.01 10.22
C SER A 205 -5.56 7.59 11.54
N ASP A 206 -5.21 8.83 11.86
CA ASP A 206 -5.60 9.51 13.08
C ASP A 206 -6.91 10.32 12.94
N ALA A 207 -7.51 10.36 11.74
CA ALA A 207 -8.77 11.06 11.50
C ALA A 207 -9.96 10.39 12.23
N SER A 208 -10.92 11.19 12.67
CA SER A 208 -12.17 10.70 13.26
C SER A 208 -13.11 10.13 12.20
N GLU A 209 -13.29 10.87 11.10
CA GLU A 209 -14.12 10.53 9.95
C GLU A 209 -13.56 9.34 9.16
N VAL A 210 -14.42 8.43 8.72
CA VAL A 210 -14.08 7.29 7.86
C VAL A 210 -14.44 7.63 6.42
N LEU A 211 -13.56 7.31 5.48
CA LEU A 211 -13.83 7.45 4.06
C LEU A 211 -14.83 6.38 3.61
N ASP A 212 -16.02 6.82 3.23
CA ASP A 212 -17.11 5.95 2.78
C ASP A 212 -16.96 5.57 1.30
N ASP A 213 -16.68 6.55 0.43
CA ASP A 213 -16.53 6.31 -1.01
C ASP A 213 -15.56 7.27 -1.69
N LEU A 214 -15.18 6.94 -2.92
CA LEU A 214 -14.31 7.77 -3.76
C LEU A 214 -15.14 8.71 -4.66
N ASP A 215 -14.74 9.97 -4.73
CA ASP A 215 -15.34 10.97 -5.61
C ASP A 215 -14.30 11.42 -6.64
N ALA A 216 -14.63 11.29 -7.93
CA ALA A 216 -13.78 11.72 -9.03
C ALA A 216 -13.41 13.22 -8.98
N ARG A 217 -14.19 14.03 -8.25
CA ARG A 217 -13.96 15.47 -8.04
C ARG A 217 -13.01 15.77 -6.88
N CYS A 218 -12.49 14.76 -6.19
CA CYS A 218 -11.54 14.92 -5.10
C CYS A 218 -10.09 14.72 -5.57
N ALA A 219 -9.17 15.41 -4.88
CA ALA A 219 -7.76 15.08 -4.86
C ALA A 219 -7.40 14.51 -3.48
N TYR A 220 -7.05 13.22 -3.42
CA TYR A 220 -6.73 12.52 -2.19
C TYR A 220 -5.25 12.65 -1.85
N VAL A 221 -4.94 13.28 -0.72
CA VAL A 221 -3.57 13.48 -0.24
C VAL A 221 -3.15 12.33 0.65
N ILE A 222 -1.99 11.74 0.35
CA ILE A 222 -1.35 10.68 1.13
C ILE A 222 -0.01 11.23 1.63
N GLY A 223 0.23 11.14 2.93
CA GLY A 223 1.53 11.49 3.49
C GLY A 223 2.63 10.60 2.92
N GLY A 224 3.54 11.19 2.15
CA GLY A 224 4.76 10.58 1.63
C GLY A 224 5.81 10.38 2.72
N ILE A 225 5.45 9.66 3.79
CA ILE A 225 6.26 9.51 4.99
C ILE A 225 6.53 8.03 5.30
N VAL A 226 7.81 7.70 5.56
CA VAL A 226 8.24 6.37 6.02
C VAL A 226 8.83 6.50 7.42
N ASP A 227 7.99 6.29 8.43
CA ASP A 227 8.35 6.49 9.84
C ASP A 227 8.01 5.27 10.73
N ARG A 228 7.33 4.26 10.16
CA ARG A 228 6.77 3.11 10.88
C ARG A 228 5.79 3.53 11.98
N ASN A 229 5.02 4.59 11.72
CA ASN A 229 4.06 5.17 12.66
C ASN A 229 4.70 5.66 13.98
N ARG A 230 5.91 6.21 13.89
CA ARG A 230 6.61 6.87 15.02
C ARG A 230 6.05 8.27 15.26
N LEU A 231 5.68 8.98 14.20
CA LEU A 231 5.22 10.37 14.21
C LEU A 231 3.70 10.41 14.18
N LYS A 232 3.07 9.98 15.27
CA LYS A 232 1.60 9.90 15.40
C LYS A 232 0.95 11.27 15.18
N GLY A 233 -0.12 11.31 14.39
CA GLY A 233 -0.92 12.51 14.18
C GLY A 233 -0.27 13.61 13.33
N ILE A 234 0.96 13.43 12.81
CA ILE A 234 1.67 14.53 12.13
C ILE A 234 0.97 14.99 10.85
N THR A 235 0.46 14.04 10.06
CA THR A 235 -0.27 14.34 8.81
C THR A 235 -1.66 14.90 9.09
N HIS A 236 -2.34 14.34 10.09
CA HIS A 236 -3.65 14.84 10.53
C HIS A 236 -3.54 16.28 11.03
N LYS A 237 -2.52 16.58 11.85
CA LYS A 237 -2.25 17.93 12.36
C LYS A 237 -1.98 18.91 11.22
N LYS A 238 -1.06 18.60 10.30
CA LYS A 238 -0.77 19.46 9.12
C LYS A 238 -2.05 19.77 8.35
N ALA A 239 -2.85 18.75 8.02
CA ALA A 239 -4.06 18.92 7.24
C ALA A 239 -5.12 19.77 7.96
N THR A 240 -5.36 19.51 9.25
CA THR A 240 -6.33 20.26 10.06
C THR A 240 -5.90 21.73 10.23
N GLU A 241 -4.61 22.00 10.45
CA GLU A 241 -4.08 23.37 10.52
C GLU A 241 -4.24 24.13 9.19
N GLN A 242 -4.23 23.42 8.07
CA GLN A 242 -4.51 23.97 6.74
C GLN A 242 -6.01 24.03 6.40
N GLY A 243 -6.90 23.62 7.31
CA GLY A 243 -8.34 23.58 7.06
C GLY A 243 -8.78 22.52 6.05
N ILE A 244 -7.95 21.51 5.80
CA ILE A 244 -8.24 20.42 4.86
C ILE A 244 -9.00 19.32 5.57
N ARG A 245 -10.06 18.80 4.93
CA ARG A 245 -10.82 17.66 5.44
C ARG A 245 -9.90 16.44 5.58
N THR A 246 -9.98 15.76 6.72
CA THR A 246 -9.20 14.55 6.98
C THR A 246 -10.11 13.35 7.16
N VAL A 247 -9.75 12.24 6.53
CA VAL A 247 -10.49 10.97 6.62
C VAL A 247 -9.53 9.81 6.80
N LYS A 248 -9.99 8.73 7.44
CA LYS A 248 -9.24 7.47 7.54
C LYS A 248 -9.85 6.40 6.64
N LEU A 249 -9.02 5.50 6.14
CA LEU A 249 -9.47 4.34 5.37
C LEU A 249 -10.29 3.38 6.26
N PRO A 250 -11.33 2.70 5.73
CA PRO A 250 -12.22 1.82 6.50
C PRO A 250 -11.60 0.46 6.87
N ILE A 251 -10.30 0.43 7.19
CA ILE A 251 -9.54 -0.81 7.44
C ILE A 251 -10.12 -1.57 8.64
N LYS A 252 -10.39 -0.88 9.75
CA LYS A 252 -10.91 -1.50 10.99
C LYS A 252 -12.31 -2.09 10.81
N ASN A 253 -13.09 -1.55 9.88
CA ASN A 253 -14.47 -1.98 9.63
C ASN A 253 -14.50 -3.34 8.92
N HIS A 254 -13.43 -3.68 8.18
CA HIS A 254 -13.42 -4.86 7.31
C HIS A 254 -12.31 -5.86 7.65
N LEU A 255 -11.25 -5.45 8.36
CA LEU A 255 -10.08 -6.28 8.62
C LEU A 255 -9.48 -6.05 10.02
N GLN A 256 -9.42 -7.13 10.81
CA GLN A 256 -8.68 -7.16 12.07
C GLN A 256 -7.22 -7.54 11.80
N LEU A 257 -6.31 -6.62 12.09
CA LEU A 257 -4.87 -6.78 11.90
C LEU A 257 -4.17 -6.91 13.25
N THR A 258 -3.16 -7.78 13.34
CA THR A 258 -2.25 -7.84 14.50
C THR A 258 -1.24 -6.69 14.53
N ALA A 259 -0.98 -6.12 13.36
CA ALA A 259 -0.06 -5.01 13.17
C ALA A 259 -0.82 -3.68 13.16
N THR A 260 -0.09 -2.57 12.99
CA THR A 260 -0.69 -1.24 12.86
C THR A 260 -1.64 -1.17 11.67
N HIS A 261 -2.76 -0.47 11.82
CA HIS A 261 -3.65 -0.11 10.71
C HIS A 261 -3.10 1.00 9.81
N VAL A 262 -1.90 1.52 10.12
CA VAL A 262 -1.19 2.49 9.29
C VAL A 262 -0.52 1.75 8.13
N LEU A 263 -0.95 2.09 6.90
CA LEU A 263 -0.45 1.50 5.66
C LEU A 263 0.74 2.29 5.11
N THR A 264 1.51 1.66 4.23
CA THR A 264 2.59 2.34 3.48
C THR A 264 2.00 3.10 2.29
N VAL A 265 2.74 4.07 1.75
CA VAL A 265 2.29 4.96 0.65
C VAL A 265 1.75 4.15 -0.52
N ASN A 266 2.51 3.14 -0.96
CA ASN A 266 2.11 2.30 -2.09
C ASN A 266 0.84 1.48 -1.81
N HIS A 267 0.63 0.99 -0.58
CA HIS A 267 -0.60 0.25 -0.25
C HIS A 267 -1.80 1.18 -0.12
N CYS A 268 -1.63 2.43 0.36
CA CYS A 268 -2.71 3.42 0.32
C CYS A 268 -3.15 3.67 -1.14
N VAL A 269 -2.20 3.93 -2.04
CA VAL A 269 -2.52 4.15 -3.46
C VAL A 269 -3.15 2.93 -4.10
N GLU A 270 -2.59 1.75 -3.88
CA GLU A 270 -3.16 0.50 -4.39
C GLU A 270 -4.59 0.30 -3.90
N LEU A 271 -4.87 0.60 -2.63
CA LEU A 271 -6.20 0.45 -2.06
C LEU A 271 -7.23 1.37 -2.72
N LEU A 272 -6.88 2.64 -2.97
CA LEU A 272 -7.78 3.57 -3.67
C LEU A 272 -8.08 3.07 -5.10
N LEU A 273 -7.05 2.67 -5.84
CA LEU A 273 -7.21 2.17 -7.21
C LEU A 273 -8.00 0.86 -7.28
N GLN A 274 -7.79 -0.03 -6.30
CA GLN A 274 -8.57 -1.27 -6.19
C GLN A 274 -10.03 -0.97 -5.82
N LYS A 275 -10.29 -0.08 -4.86
CA LYS A 275 -11.65 0.34 -4.50
C LYS A 275 -12.38 0.91 -5.72
N GLU A 276 -11.72 1.78 -6.49
CA GLU A 276 -12.27 2.33 -7.74
C GLU A 276 -12.61 1.22 -8.75
N THR A 277 -11.74 0.22 -8.87
CA THR A 277 -11.96 -0.92 -9.77
C THR A 277 -13.15 -1.78 -9.35
N GLN A 278 -13.38 -1.94 -8.04
CA GLN A 278 -14.52 -2.69 -7.50
C GLN A 278 -15.85 -1.90 -7.55
N GLY A 279 -15.79 -0.58 -7.75
CA GLY A 279 -16.95 0.31 -7.79
C GLY A 279 -17.63 0.46 -6.43
N ASN A 280 -18.92 0.80 -6.46
CA ASN A 280 -19.69 1.19 -5.27
C ASN A 280 -20.59 0.06 -4.78
N THR A 281 -19.96 -1.04 -4.37
CA THR A 281 -20.63 -2.17 -3.73
C THR A 281 -20.34 -2.19 -2.24
N ASP A 282 -21.23 -2.78 -1.44
CA ASP A 282 -21.06 -2.90 0.01
C ASP A 282 -19.79 -3.69 0.42
N THR A 283 -19.24 -4.50 -0.50
CA THR A 283 -18.02 -5.28 -0.26
C THR A 283 -16.76 -4.68 -0.87
N ALA A 284 -16.87 -3.62 -1.67
CA ALA A 284 -15.76 -3.09 -2.47
C ALA A 284 -14.50 -2.78 -1.64
N TRP A 285 -14.67 -2.16 -0.47
CA TRP A 285 -13.56 -1.90 0.45
C TRP A 285 -12.93 -3.17 1.01
N LYS A 286 -13.75 -4.16 1.38
CA LYS A 286 -13.29 -5.45 1.90
C LYS A 286 -12.50 -6.22 0.84
N ASP A 287 -13.00 -6.25 -0.39
CA ASP A 287 -12.37 -6.95 -1.52
C ASP A 287 -11.06 -6.27 -1.90
N ALA A 288 -11.04 -4.94 -1.97
CA ALA A 288 -9.82 -4.17 -2.17
C ALA A 288 -8.78 -4.43 -1.05
N LEU A 289 -9.19 -4.43 0.21
CA LEU A 289 -8.30 -4.73 1.35
C LEU A 289 -7.70 -6.14 1.28
N ASN A 290 -8.48 -7.14 0.86
CA ASN A 290 -8.02 -8.51 0.70
C ASN A 290 -6.99 -8.68 -0.44
N ILE A 291 -7.08 -7.85 -1.48
CA ILE A 291 -6.10 -7.82 -2.58
C ILE A 291 -4.79 -7.15 -2.11
N VAL A 292 -4.91 -5.98 -1.46
CA VAL A 292 -3.77 -5.12 -1.13
C VAL A 292 -2.98 -5.60 0.07
N ILE A 293 -3.66 -6.09 1.10
CA ILE A 293 -3.00 -6.49 2.35
C ILE A 293 -2.60 -7.96 2.27
N PRO A 294 -1.28 -8.29 2.33
CA PRO A 294 -0.83 -9.67 2.21
C PRO A 294 -1.45 -10.59 3.26
N GLN A 295 -2.00 -11.73 2.85
CA GLN A 295 -2.73 -12.66 3.73
C GLN A 295 -1.96 -13.08 4.98
N ARG A 296 -0.62 -13.13 4.95
CA ARG A 296 0.21 -13.41 6.13
C ARG A 296 -0.09 -12.49 7.33
N LYS A 297 -0.48 -11.24 7.08
CA LYS A 297 -0.85 -10.27 8.14
C LYS A 297 -2.24 -10.55 8.74
N VAL A 298 -3.09 -11.26 8.00
CA VAL A 298 -4.44 -11.67 8.43
C VAL A 298 -4.38 -12.99 9.19
N THR A 299 -3.61 -13.97 8.69
CA THR A 299 -3.46 -15.30 9.31
C THR A 299 -2.75 -15.24 10.66
N GLU A 300 -1.80 -14.32 10.86
CA GLU A 300 -1.15 -14.12 12.17
C GLU A 300 -2.13 -13.60 13.24
N HIS A 301 -3.13 -12.81 12.83
CA HIS A 301 -4.21 -12.40 13.72
C HIS A 301 -5.11 -13.57 14.10
N GLN A 302 -5.53 -14.37 13.13
CA GLN A 302 -6.35 -15.55 13.39
C GLN A 302 -5.64 -16.57 14.31
N SER A 303 -4.33 -16.76 14.14
CA SER A 303 -3.56 -17.67 14.99
C SER A 303 -3.31 -17.12 16.40
N ARG A 304 -3.06 -15.81 16.55
CA ARG A 304 -2.97 -15.15 17.86
C ARG A 304 -4.31 -15.09 18.59
N ALA A 305 -5.41 -14.86 17.87
CA ALA A 305 -6.76 -14.87 18.44
C ALA A 305 -7.13 -16.27 18.97
N LYS A 306 -6.84 -17.34 18.20
CA LYS A 306 -6.99 -18.73 18.68
C LYS A 306 -6.14 -19.02 19.92
N ARG A 307 -4.88 -18.56 19.95
CA ARG A 307 -4.02 -18.70 21.14
C ARG A 307 -4.57 -17.97 22.36
N ARG A 308 -5.12 -16.77 22.18
CA ARG A 308 -5.74 -16.00 23.27
C ARG A 308 -7.02 -16.64 23.80
N LEU A 309 -7.87 -17.17 22.92
CA LEU A 309 -9.05 -17.93 23.34
C LEU A 309 -8.64 -19.16 24.16
N ASN A 310 -7.68 -19.95 23.67
CA ASN A 310 -7.21 -21.14 24.39
C ASN A 310 -6.58 -20.81 25.75
N ASN A 311 -5.85 -19.70 25.87
CA ASN A 311 -5.31 -19.29 27.16
C ASN A 311 -6.40 -18.84 28.13
N ARG A 312 -7.39 -18.06 27.66
CA ARG A 312 -8.48 -17.58 28.50
C ARG A 312 -9.40 -18.72 28.98
N SER A 313 -9.64 -19.72 28.14
CA SER A 313 -10.36 -20.94 28.56
C SER A 313 -9.61 -21.70 29.64
N ARG A 314 -8.27 -21.82 29.53
CA ARG A 314 -7.44 -22.46 30.57
C ARG A 314 -7.39 -21.68 31.87
N GLU A 315 -7.32 -20.35 31.80
CA GLU A 315 -7.37 -19.48 32.99
C GLU A 315 -8.72 -19.63 33.71
N GLN A 316 -9.83 -19.72 32.96
CA GLN A 316 -11.16 -19.96 33.55
C GLN A 316 -11.33 -21.37 34.12
N GLU A 317 -10.77 -22.39 33.47
CA GLU A 317 -10.74 -23.76 34.01
C GLU A 317 -9.94 -23.82 35.31
N GLN A 318 -8.80 -23.12 35.38
CA GLN A 318 -7.97 -23.04 36.60
C GLN A 318 -8.62 -22.26 37.73
N GLU A 319 -9.32 -21.16 37.44
CA GLU A 319 -10.09 -20.41 38.43
C GLU A 319 -11.23 -21.27 39.01
N GLN A 320 -11.92 -22.05 38.17
CA GLN A 320 -12.97 -22.97 38.62
C GLN A 320 -12.43 -24.14 39.45
N GLU A 321 -11.29 -24.71 39.08
CA GLU A 321 -10.63 -25.75 39.88
C GLU A 321 -10.20 -25.21 41.25
N GLN A 322 -9.66 -23.98 41.32
CA GLN A 322 -9.28 -23.35 42.59
C GLN A 322 -10.48 -23.03 43.49
N GLU A 323 -11.60 -22.57 42.91
CA GLU A 323 -12.84 -22.34 43.68
C GLU A 323 -13.38 -23.67 44.25
N GLN A 324 -13.34 -24.75 43.48
CA GLN A 324 -13.77 -26.08 43.95
C GLN A 324 -12.84 -26.66 45.04
N GLU A 325 -11.53 -26.47 44.93
CA GLU A 325 -10.59 -26.88 45.97
C GLU A 325 -10.81 -26.11 47.28
N GLN A 326 -11.07 -24.80 47.20
CA GLN A 326 -11.37 -23.98 48.38
C GLN A 326 -12.70 -24.35 49.04
N GLU A 327 -13.74 -24.66 48.27
CA GLU A 327 -15.02 -25.14 48.81
C GLU A 327 -14.84 -26.49 49.53
N GLN A 328 -14.06 -27.41 48.97
CA GLN A 328 -13.78 -28.71 49.61
C GLN A 328 -12.94 -28.58 50.88
N GLU A 329 -11.94 -27.69 50.90
CA GLU A 329 -11.17 -27.40 52.12
C GLU A 329 -12.05 -26.83 53.23
N GLN A 330 -12.97 -25.91 52.90
CA GLN A 330 -13.91 -25.34 53.88
C GLN A 330 -14.91 -26.37 54.41
N GLU A 331 -15.42 -27.28 53.57
CA GLU A 331 -16.29 -28.36 54.01
C GLU A 331 -15.54 -29.32 54.96
N GLN A 332 -14.28 -29.66 54.67
CA GLN A 332 -13.46 -30.50 55.53
C GLN A 332 -13.12 -29.84 56.88
N GLU A 333 -12.84 -28.53 56.89
CA GLU A 333 -12.62 -27.80 58.15
C GLU A 333 -13.88 -27.78 59.01
N GLN A 334 -15.06 -27.57 58.42
CA GLN A 334 -16.34 -27.60 59.14
C GLN A 334 -16.67 -28.99 59.70
N GLU A 335 -16.39 -30.06 58.96
CA GLU A 335 -16.56 -31.43 59.45
C GLU A 335 -15.63 -31.72 60.64
N GLN A 336 -14.36 -31.28 60.57
CA GLN A 336 -13.40 -31.46 61.67
C GLN A 336 -13.78 -30.67 62.93
N GLU A 337 -14.29 -29.44 62.78
CA GLU A 337 -14.79 -28.64 63.92
C GLU A 337 -15.99 -29.32 64.58
N GLN A 338 -16.93 -29.87 63.80
CA GLN A 338 -18.08 -30.60 64.34
C GLN A 338 -17.68 -31.89 65.05
N GLU A 339 -16.70 -32.64 64.53
CA GLU A 339 -16.18 -33.83 65.20
C GLU A 339 -15.50 -33.47 66.54
N GLN A 340 -14.72 -32.39 66.58
CA GLN A 340 -14.07 -31.93 67.81
C GLN A 340 -15.08 -31.45 68.87
N GLU A 341 -16.14 -30.74 68.47
CA GLU A 341 -17.21 -30.35 69.38
C GLU A 341 -17.93 -31.57 69.97
N GLN A 342 -18.21 -32.59 69.14
CA GLN A 342 -18.83 -33.83 69.61
C GLN A 342 -17.93 -34.62 70.56
N GLU A 343 -16.62 -34.68 70.31
CA GLU A 343 -15.66 -35.33 71.22
C GLU A 343 -15.60 -34.60 72.58
N GLN A 344 -15.60 -33.26 72.58
CA GLN A 344 -15.59 -32.46 73.81
C GLN A 344 -16.88 -32.62 74.63
N GLU A 345 -18.05 -32.68 73.97
CA GLU A 345 -19.32 -32.95 74.64
C GLU A 345 -19.32 -34.34 75.29
N GLN A 346 -18.80 -35.36 74.58
CA GLN A 346 -18.69 -36.72 75.13
C GLN A 346 -17.73 -36.82 76.30
N GLU A 347 -16.59 -36.11 76.28
CA GLU A 347 -15.66 -36.06 77.40
C GLU A 347 -16.29 -35.37 78.63
N GLN A 348 -17.01 -34.27 78.44
CA GLN A 348 -17.71 -33.58 79.53
C GLN A 348 -18.83 -34.43 80.16
N GLU A 349 -19.58 -35.19 79.36
CA GLU A 349 -20.57 -36.14 79.88
C GLU A 349 -19.92 -37.26 80.69
N GLN A 350 -18.78 -37.81 80.24
CA GLN A 350 -18.05 -38.85 80.96
C GLN A 350 -17.44 -38.36 82.28
N GLU A 351 -16.94 -37.12 82.34
CA GLU A 351 -16.44 -36.53 83.59
C GLU A 351 -17.58 -36.31 84.60
N GLN A 352 -18.76 -35.87 84.15
CA GLN A 352 -19.92 -35.69 85.03
C GLN A 352 -20.48 -37.00 85.59
N GLU A 353 -20.38 -38.11 84.84
CA GLU A 353 -20.75 -39.44 85.33
C GLU A 353 -19.75 -40.03 86.34
N GLN A 354 -18.48 -39.60 86.32
CA GLN A 354 -17.47 -40.08 87.29
C GLN A 354 -17.48 -39.31 88.62
N GLU A 355 -18.09 -38.13 88.68
CA GLU A 355 -18.24 -37.33 89.91
C GLU A 355 -19.52 -37.66 90.72
N GLN A 356 -20.38 -38.56 90.24
CA GLN A 356 -21.54 -39.10 90.97
C GLN A 356 -21.26 -40.48 91.56
#